data_AF-A0AAN3A6F5-F1
#
_entry.id   AF-A0AAN3A6F5-F1
#
_cell.length_a   1.000
_cell.length_b   1.000
_cell.length_c   1.000
_cell.angle_alpha   90.00
_cell.angle_beta   90.00
_cell.angle_gamma   90.00
#
_symmetry.space_group_name_H-M   'P 1'
#
loop_
_entity.id
_entity.type
_entity.pdbx_description
1 polymer ?
#
loop_
_entity_poly.entity_id
_entity_poly.type
_entity_poly.pdbx_seq_one_letter_code
_entity_poly.pdbx_strand_id
1 'polypeptide(L)' 'MSIMYPTQFSLALKGLGNQTKSGSAFLVMAIVGNACLPQLTAYFMHANEHIYYMAYCVPMICFVFCAYYGWKGYKVID' A
#
# COMPACT_ATOMS: atom_id res chain seq x y z
N MET A 1 6.07 9.00 7.23
CA MET A 1 4.78 9.00 6.50
C MET A 1 4.68 10.04 5.38
N SER A 2 5.42 11.16 5.39
CA SER A 2 5.28 12.18 4.33
C SER A 2 5.95 11.81 3.00
N ILE A 3 7.07 11.07 2.99
CA ILE A 3 7.82 10.80 1.75
C ILE A 3 7.31 9.61 0.94
N MET A 4 6.67 8.64 1.60
CA MET A 4 6.36 7.35 0.97
C MET A 4 5.22 7.47 -0.06
N TYR A 5 4.14 8.15 0.29
CA TYR A 5 3.01 8.36 -0.61
C TYR A 5 3.39 9.15 -1.89
N PRO A 6 4.04 10.34 -1.83
CA PRO A 6 4.40 11.08 -3.03
C PRO A 6 5.47 10.39 -3.88
N THR A 7 6.41 9.63 -3.27
CA THR A 7 7.39 8.85 -4.05
C THR A 7 6.72 7.70 -4.79
N GLN A 8 5.84 6.94 -4.15
CA GLN A 8 5.08 5.86 -4.78
C GLN A 8 4.15 6.38 -5.89
N PHE A 9 3.48 7.51 -5.65
CA PHE A 9 2.65 8.16 -6.67
C PHE A 9 3.46 8.63 -7.88
N SER A 10 4.64 9.21 -7.64
CA SER A 10 5.55 9.63 -8.71
C SER A 10 6.13 8.45 -9.48
N LEU A 11 6.48 7.36 -8.80
CA LEU A 11 6.98 6.11 -9.38
C LEU A 11 5.91 5.43 -10.25
N ALA A 12 4.67 5.35 -9.76
CA ALA A 12 3.55 4.71 -10.46
C ALA A 12 3.11 5.47 -11.73
N LEU A 13 3.29 6.78 -11.77
CA LEU A 13 2.98 7.61 -12.94
C LEU A 13 4.14 7.75 -13.92
N LYS A 14 5.34 7.28 -13.56
CA LYS A 14 6.53 7.41 -14.39
C LYS A 14 6.41 6.52 -15.64
N GLY A 15 6.40 7.13 -16.82
CA GLY A 15 6.32 6.41 -18.10
C GLY A 15 4.90 6.18 -18.63
N LEU A 16 3.86 6.64 -17.93
CA LEU A 16 2.46 6.41 -18.31
C LEU A 16 1.94 7.34 -19.42
N GLY A 17 2.68 8.42 -19.76
CA GLY A 17 2.38 9.32 -20.86
C GLY A 17 0.93 9.84 -20.84
N ASN A 18 0.17 9.55 -21.90
CA ASN A 18 -1.23 9.99 -22.05
C ASN A 18 -2.19 9.36 -21.02
N GLN A 19 -1.82 8.23 -20.41
CA GLN A 19 -2.64 7.51 -19.44
C GLN A 19 -2.44 7.98 -17.99
N THR A 20 -1.54 8.93 -17.75
CA THR A 20 -1.22 9.49 -16.41
C THR A 20 -2.48 9.95 -15.66
N LYS A 21 -3.46 10.55 -16.35
CA LYS A 21 -4.71 11.04 -15.75
C LYS A 21 -5.61 9.89 -15.27
N SER A 22 -5.64 8.77 -15.98
CA SER A 22 -6.41 7.59 -15.56
C SER A 22 -5.67 6.85 -14.46
N GLY A 23 -4.35 6.69 -14.59
CA GLY A 23 -3.50 6.06 -13.57
C GLY A 23 -3.61 6.77 -12.22
N SER A 24 -3.55 8.11 -12.21
CA SER A 24 -3.68 8.90 -10.97
C SER A 24 -5.05 8.73 -10.30
N ALA A 25 -6.12 8.61 -11.09
CA ALA A 25 -7.46 8.33 -10.55
C ALA A 25 -7.51 6.96 -9.85
N PHE A 26 -6.90 5.92 -10.44
CA PHE A 26 -6.79 4.60 -9.79
C PHE A 26 -5.97 4.63 -8.50
N LEU A 27 -4.85 5.36 -8.48
CA LEU A 27 -4.04 5.56 -7.26
C LEU A 27 -4.85 6.21 -6.13
N VAL A 28 -5.69 7.21 -6.45
CA VAL A 28 -6.55 7.87 -5.47
C VAL A 28 -7.67 6.93 -4.99
N MET A 29 -8.25 6.13 -5.88
CA MET A 29 -9.25 5.12 -5.48
C MET A 29 -8.67 4.05 -4.55
N ALA A 30 -7.38 3.69 -4.73
CA ALA A 30 -6.69 2.74 -3.87
C ALA A 30 -6.55 3.20 -2.40
N ILE A 31 -6.79 4.48 -2.09
CA ILE A 31 -6.86 5.00 -0.71
C ILE A 31 -7.91 4.25 0.12
N VAL A 32 -8.94 3.66 -0.51
CA VAL A 32 -9.94 2.81 0.16
C VAL A 32 -9.31 1.67 0.97
N GLY A 33 -8.11 1.21 0.59
CA GLY A 33 -7.34 0.21 1.34
C GLY A 33 -7.05 0.63 2.78
N ASN A 34 -6.99 1.93 3.08
CA ASN A 34 -6.86 2.45 4.44
C ASN A 34 -8.08 2.21 5.32
N ALA A 35 -9.26 1.89 4.77
CA ALA A 35 -10.41 1.45 5.55
C ALA A 35 -10.38 -0.08 5.76
N CYS A 36 -9.90 -0.82 4.76
CA CYS A 36 -9.83 -2.29 4.83
C CYS A 36 -8.73 -2.79 5.78
N LEU A 37 -7.52 -2.19 5.75
CA LEU A 37 -6.37 -2.66 6.52
C LEU A 37 -6.54 -2.50 8.05
N PRO A 38 -7.05 -1.37 8.58
CA PRO A 38 -7.32 -1.24 10.01
C PRO A 38 -8.44 -2.18 10.46
N GLN A 39 -9.47 -2.37 9.64
CA GLN A 39 -10.56 -3.29 9.95
C GLN A 39 -10.07 -4.74 10.02
N LEU A 40 -9.19 -5.14 9.10
CA LEU A 40 -8.53 -6.45 9.13
C LEU A 40 -7.68 -6.60 10.40
N THR A 41 -6.90 -5.57 10.74
CA THR A 41 -6.05 -5.57 11.94
C THR A 41 -6.89 -5.66 13.22
N ALA A 42 -8.00 -4.93 13.29
CA ALA A 42 -8.95 -4.98 14.40
C ALA A 42 -9.61 -6.36 14.54
N TYR A 43 -9.98 -6.99 13.42
CA TYR A 43 -10.50 -8.36 13.43
C TYR A 43 -9.47 -9.36 13.97
N PHE A 44 -8.21 -9.26 13.56
CA PHE A 44 -7.14 -10.11 14.09
C PHE A 44 -6.84 -9.86 15.57
N MET A 45 -6.98 -8.62 16.07
CA MET A 45 -6.88 -8.31 17.50
C MET A 45 -8.02 -8.94 18.30
N HIS A 46 -9.27 -8.84 17.81
CA HIS A 46 -10.43 -9.43 18.49
C HIS A 46 -10.42 -10.96 18.48
N ALA A 47 -9.89 -11.60 17.43
CA ALA A 47 -9.80 -13.05 17.37
C ALA A 47 -8.71 -13.65 18.28
N ASN A 48 -7.71 -12.86 18.69
CA ASN A 48 -6.56 -13.33 19.47
C ASN A 48 -6.32 -12.44 20.69
N GLU A 49 -7.27 -12.43 21.62
CA GLU A 49 -7.27 -11.60 22.84
C GLU A 49 -6.01 -11.79 23.71
N HIS A 50 -5.44 -13.00 23.71
CA HIS A 50 -4.21 -13.33 24.45
C HIS A 50 -2.91 -12.93 23.73
N ILE A 51 -2.96 -12.65 22.42
CA ILE A 51 -1.79 -12.41 21.56
C ILE A 51 -2.05 -11.17 20.67
N TYR A 52 -2.27 -10.02 21.31
CA TYR A 52 -2.48 -8.74 20.62
C TYR A 52 -1.30 -8.33 19.73
N TYR A 53 -0.08 -8.78 20.04
CA TYR A 53 1.13 -8.44 19.29
C TYR A 53 1.16 -9.05 17.88
N MET A 54 0.45 -10.14 17.63
CA MET A 54 0.40 -10.73 16.28
C MET A 54 -0.37 -9.85 15.29
N ALA A 55 -1.26 -8.97 15.76
CA ALA A 55 -1.95 -8.04 14.87
C ALA A 55 -0.97 -7.09 14.15
N TYR A 56 0.21 -6.82 14.73
CA TYR A 56 1.25 -6.01 14.08
C TYR A 56 1.89 -6.70 12.86
N CYS A 57 1.72 -8.01 12.66
CA CYS A 57 2.15 -8.66 11.42
C CYS A 57 1.43 -8.11 10.20
N VAL A 58 0.16 -7.70 10.32
CA VAL A 58 -0.63 -7.15 9.22
C VAL A 58 0.03 -5.89 8.63
N PRO A 59 0.27 -4.82 9.41
CA PRO A 59 0.99 -3.66 8.89
C PRO A 59 2.43 -3.98 8.48
N MET A 60 3.11 -4.94 9.12
CA MET A 60 4.47 -5.34 8.73
C MET A 60 4.50 -5.89 7.29
N ILE A 61 3.56 -6.77 6.94
CA ILE A 61 3.44 -7.33 5.58
C ILE A 61 3.14 -6.23 4.56
N CYS A 62 2.26 -5.27 4.88
CA CYS A 62 2.00 -4.13 4.02
C CYS A 62 3.26 -3.29 3.76
N PHE A 63 4.08 -3.02 4.77
CA PHE A 63 5.33 -2.30 4.59
C PHE A 63 6.33 -3.06 3.72
N VAL A 64 6.42 -4.39 3.86
CA VAL A 64 7.25 -5.22 2.98
C VAL A 64 6.79 -5.11 1.53
N PHE A 65 5.48 -5.15 1.27
CA PHE A 65 4.93 -4.94 -0.07
C PHE A 65 5.28 -3.55 -0.63
N CYS A 66 5.15 -2.49 0.17
CA CYS A 66 5.54 -1.14 -0.24
C CYS A 66 7.04 -1.04 -0.55
N ALA A 67 7.89 -1.67 0.26
CA ALA A 67 9.33 -1.71 0.05
C ALA A 67 9.70 -2.46 -1.25
N TYR A 68 9.05 -3.60 -1.51
CA TYR A 68 9.22 -4.35 -2.76
C TYR A 68 8.81 -3.53 -3.99
N TYR A 69 7.68 -2.82 -3.92
CA TYR A 69 7.25 -1.95 -5.01
C TYR A 69 8.27 -0.83 -5.31
N GLY A 70 8.80 -0.19 -4.26
CA GLY A 70 9.82 0.85 -4.40
C GLY A 70 11.15 0.35 -4.98
N TRP A 71 11.54 -0.90 -4.69
CA TRP A 71 12.81 -1.46 -5.17
C TRP A 71 12.70 -1.97 -6.61
N LYS A 72 11.72 -2.84 -6.89
CA LYS A 72 11.65 -3.57 -8.17
C LYS A 72 10.29 -3.47 -8.86
N GLY A 73 9.21 -3.26 -8.11
CA GLY A 73 7.85 -3.24 -8.66
C GLY A 73 7.50 -2.04 -9.53
N TYR A 74 8.22 -0.91 -9.41
CA TYR A 74 7.96 0.28 -10.24
C TYR A 74 8.47 0.14 -11.69
N LYS A 75 9.41 -0.76 -11.95
CA LYS A 75 9.89 -1.01 -13.31
C LYS A 75 8.85 -1.90 -13.99
N VAL A 76 8.05 -1.30 -14.86
CA VAL A 76 7.29 -2.03 -15.87
C VAL A 76 8.33 -2.72 -16.74
N ILE A 77 8.48 -4.04 -16.57
CA ILE A 77 9.25 -4.88 -17.47
C ILE A 77 8.33 -5.08 -18.66
N ASP A 78 8.66 -4.39 -19.75
CA ASP A 78 8.13 -4.66 -21.09
C ASP A 78 8.41 -6.12 -21.48
#